data_AF-A0A7V5VDH3-F1
#
_entry.id   AF-A0A7V5VDH3-F1
#
_cell.length_a   1.000
_cell.length_b   1.000
_cell.length_c   1.000
_cell.angle_alpha   90.00
_cell.angle_beta   90.00
_cell.angle_gamma   90.00
#
_symmetry.space_group_name_H-M   'P 1'
#
loop_
_entity.id
_entity.type
_entity.pdbx_description
1 polymer ?
#
loop_
_entity_poly.entity_id
_entity_poly.type
_entity_poly.pdbx_seq_one_letter_code
_entity_poly.pdbx_strand_id
1 'polypeptide(L)'
;MSFSAEHAGLACSSCHQSAHGQYPVAASGVDPVTLEQARSLNPDGSPGPVTCAACHVVDSEGVPRSLPPSALAAFPAQSYPTRYEKAVAWAHTRRSAEEKGKEQPR
;
A
#
# COMPACT_ATOMS: atom_id res chain seq x y z
N MET A 1 -13.92 -2.86 -5.79
CA MET A 1 -12.79 -2.12 -6.40
C MET A 1 -11.50 -2.85 -6.05
N SER A 2 -10.66 -3.14 -7.05
CA SER A 2 -9.48 -4.02 -6.90
C SER A 2 -8.14 -3.27 -6.89
N PHE A 3 -8.13 -1.93 -7.04
CA PHE A 3 -6.93 -1.12 -7.25
C PHE A 3 -6.99 0.21 -6.47
N SER A 4 -5.82 0.76 -6.14
CA SER A 4 -5.64 2.06 -5.47
C SER A 4 -5.06 3.10 -6.45
N ALA A 5 -5.82 4.16 -6.76
CA ALA A 5 -5.39 5.21 -7.70
C ALA A 5 -4.15 5.97 -7.21
N GLU A 6 -4.08 6.27 -5.92
CA GLU A 6 -2.97 7.00 -5.26
C GLU A 6 -1.67 6.18 -5.20
N HIS A 7 -1.75 4.86 -5.36
CA HIS A 7 -0.59 3.97 -5.48
C HIS A 7 -0.37 3.55 -6.93
N ALA A 8 -0.46 4.47 -7.87
CA ALA A 8 -0.26 4.21 -9.30
C ALA A 8 -1.15 3.08 -9.88
N GLY A 9 -2.33 2.86 -9.30
CA GLY A 9 -3.22 1.77 -9.70
C GLY A 9 -2.82 0.40 -9.17
N LEU A 10 -2.00 0.30 -8.11
CA LEU A 10 -1.64 -0.99 -7.49
C LEU A 10 -2.85 -1.73 -6.96
N ALA A 11 -2.86 -3.05 -7.11
CA ALA A 11 -3.95 -3.89 -6.63
C ALA A 11 -3.97 -3.95 -5.10
N CYS A 12 -5.15 -4.07 -4.48
CA CYS A 12 -5.22 -4.22 -3.02
C CYS A 12 -4.44 -5.46 -2.54
N SER A 13 -4.39 -6.52 -3.37
CA SER A 13 -3.60 -7.73 -3.11
C SER A 13 -2.10 -7.45 -3.03
N SER A 14 -1.60 -6.42 -3.73
CA SER A 14 -0.17 -6.05 -3.69
C SER A 14 0.30 -5.69 -2.29
N CYS A 15 -0.55 -5.11 -1.44
CA CYS A 15 -0.20 -4.75 -0.05
C CYS A 15 -0.81 -5.68 1.02
N HIS A 16 -1.83 -6.47 0.68
CA HIS A 16 -2.54 -7.34 1.64
C HIS A 16 -2.17 -8.83 1.55
N GLN A 17 -1.61 -9.32 0.45
CA GLN A 17 -1.30 -10.74 0.26
C GLN A 17 0.18 -10.89 -0.15
N SER A 18 0.92 -11.72 0.58
CA SER A 18 2.34 -11.99 0.33
C SER A 18 2.56 -13.20 -0.59
N ALA A 19 3.66 -13.14 -1.35
CA ALA A 19 4.21 -14.11 -2.31
C ALA A 19 3.44 -14.32 -3.62
N HIS A 20 2.12 -14.34 -3.60
CA HIS A 20 1.33 -14.78 -4.74
C HIS A 20 -0.02 -14.09 -4.69
N GLY A 21 -0.45 -13.46 -5.78
CA GLY A 21 -1.76 -13.89 -6.24
C GLY A 21 -1.62 -15.39 -6.46
N GLN A 22 -2.07 -16.23 -5.53
CA GLN A 22 -2.21 -17.65 -5.85
C GLN A 22 -3.23 -17.70 -6.99
N TYR A 23 -2.70 -17.78 -8.21
CA TYR A 23 -3.36 -18.09 -9.47
C TYR A 23 -4.48 -17.11 -9.89
N PRO A 24 -4.38 -16.45 -11.05
CA PRO A 24 -5.58 -15.98 -11.73
C PRO A 24 -6.56 -17.15 -11.84
N VAL A 25 -7.79 -16.99 -11.33
CA VAL A 25 -8.94 -17.80 -11.74
C VAL A 25 -9.44 -17.31 -13.10
N ALA A 26 -8.51 -16.99 -14.00
CA ALA A 26 -8.80 -16.73 -15.40
C ALA A 26 -8.53 -18.03 -16.16
N ALA A 27 -9.49 -18.45 -16.98
CA ALA A 27 -9.41 -19.68 -17.77
C ALA A 27 -8.21 -19.74 -18.75
N SER A 28 -7.36 -18.71 -18.78
CA SER A 28 -6.22 -18.50 -19.67
C SER A 28 -4.83 -18.73 -19.06
N GLY A 29 -4.70 -19.10 -17.78
CA GLY A 29 -3.43 -19.57 -17.19
C GLY A 29 -2.79 -18.66 -16.14
N VAL A 30 -1.77 -19.21 -15.47
CA VAL A 30 -1.07 -18.64 -14.31
C VAL A 30 -0.17 -17.48 -14.72
N ASP A 31 -0.22 -16.35 -13.98
CA ASP A 31 0.76 -15.27 -14.11
C ASP A 31 2.13 -15.77 -13.59
N PRO A 32 3.16 -15.90 -14.44
CA PRO A 32 4.42 -16.59 -14.12
C PRO A 32 5.39 -15.70 -13.33
N VAL A 33 4.92 -14.96 -12.33
CA VAL A 33 5.81 -14.19 -11.44
C VAL A 33 6.65 -15.18 -10.63
N THR A 34 7.96 -15.18 -10.90
CA THR A 34 8.93 -15.99 -10.17
C THR A 34 9.15 -15.46 -8.76
N LEU A 35 9.59 -16.33 -7.86
CA LEU A 35 9.99 -15.92 -6.51
C LEU A 35 11.09 -14.84 -6.53
N GLU A 36 12.00 -14.90 -7.50
CA GLU A 36 13.07 -13.91 -7.67
C GLU A 36 12.51 -12.54 -8.07
N GLN A 37 11.56 -12.51 -9.01
CA GLN A 37 10.84 -11.28 -9.35
C GLN A 37 10.08 -10.73 -8.14
N ALA A 38 9.41 -11.58 -7.35
CA ALA A 38 8.69 -11.15 -6.15
C ALA A 38 9.65 -10.52 -5.11
N ARG A 39 10.81 -11.14 -4.86
CA ARG A 39 11.83 -10.61 -3.95
C ARG A 39 12.46 -9.32 -4.45
N SER A 40 12.49 -9.09 -5.76
CA SER A 40 13.05 -7.87 -6.33
C SER A 40 12.22 -6.60 -6.06
N LEU A 41 10.96 -6.76 -5.65
CA LEU A 41 10.06 -5.63 -5.41
C LEU A 41 10.34 -4.92 -4.09
N ASN A 42 10.66 -5.68 -3.04
CA ASN A 42 10.98 -5.11 -1.74
C ASN A 42 12.50 -4.98 -1.58
N PRO A 43 13.02 -3.84 -1.11
CA PRO A 43 14.46 -3.64 -0.93
C PRO A 43 15.10 -4.62 0.08
N ASP A 44 14.32 -5.16 1.01
CA ASP A 44 14.76 -6.16 2.00
C ASP A 44 14.78 -7.59 1.45
N GLY A 45 14.42 -7.78 0.17
CA GLY A 45 14.35 -9.07 -0.49
C GLY A 45 13.18 -9.94 -0.03
N SER A 46 12.24 -9.39 0.75
CA SER A 46 11.06 -10.13 1.18
C SER A 46 10.10 -10.32 -0.01
N PRO A 47 9.59 -11.56 -0.26
CA PRO A 47 8.54 -11.79 -1.24
C PRO A 47 7.16 -11.34 -0.73
N GLY A 48 7.15 -10.63 0.41
CA GLY A 48 5.96 -10.23 1.16
C GLY A 48 5.08 -9.25 0.38
N PRO A 49 4.03 -8.69 0.99
CA PRO A 49 3.31 -7.61 0.32
C PRO A 49 4.30 -6.46 0.04
N VAL A 50 4.04 -5.71 -1.01
CA VAL A 50 4.85 -4.55 -1.37
C VAL A 50 4.84 -3.57 -0.20
N THR A 51 6.03 -3.26 0.29
CA THR A 51 6.24 -2.33 1.40
C THR A 51 6.30 -0.90 0.87
N CYS A 52 6.14 0.09 1.76
CA CYS A 52 6.35 1.50 1.40
C CYS A 52 7.75 1.75 0.81
N ALA A 53 8.75 0.97 1.26
CA ALA A 53 10.14 1.09 0.82
C ALA A 53 10.37 0.72 -0.65
N ALA A 54 9.44 -0.02 -1.28
CA ALA A 54 9.51 -0.34 -2.70
C ALA A 54 9.47 0.92 -3.59
N CYS A 55 8.79 1.98 -3.13
CA CYS A 55 8.60 3.22 -3.91
C CYS A 55 9.05 4.48 -3.17
N HIS A 56 9.13 4.47 -1.83
CA HIS A 56 9.42 5.64 -1.02
C HIS A 56 10.71 5.50 -0.23
N VAL A 57 11.37 6.64 0.01
CA VAL A 57 12.39 6.72 1.06
C VAL A 57 11.68 6.66 2.42
N VAL A 58 11.91 5.57 3.14
CA VAL A 58 11.31 5.32 4.45
C VAL A 58 12.25 5.69 5.60
N ASP A 59 11.68 5.87 6.79
CA ASP A 59 12.42 5.92 8.04
C ASP A 59 12.62 4.51 8.65
N SER A 60 13.17 4.45 9.86
CA SER A 60 13.43 3.20 10.58
C SER A 60 12.18 2.41 10.94
N GLU A 61 11.00 3.02 10.89
CA GLU A 61 9.71 2.36 11.13
C GLU A 61 9.05 1.89 9.83
N GLY A 62 9.71 2.04 8.68
CA GLY A 62 9.17 1.68 7.37
C GLY A 62 8.14 2.68 6.83
N VAL A 63 8.03 3.88 7.41
CA VAL A 63 7.07 4.91 7.00
C VAL A 63 7.73 5.91 6.05
N PRO A 64 7.06 6.35 4.96
CA PRO A 64 7.61 7.38 4.08
C PRO A 64 8.01 8.64 4.85
N ARG A 65 9.24 9.13 4.65
CA ARG A 65 9.73 10.34 5.34
C ARG A 65 8.94 11.60 5.00
N SER A 66 8.29 11.60 3.84
CA SER A 66 7.41 12.69 3.39
C SER A 66 6.07 12.72 4.12
N LEU A 67 5.70 11.67 4.88
CA LEU A 67 4.44 11.62 5.62
C LEU A 67 4.57 12.37 6.95
N PRO A 68 3.95 13.55 7.10
CA PRO A 68 4.11 14.34 8.31
C PRO A 68 3.41 13.68 9.50
N PRO A 69 3.93 13.79 10.73
CA PRO A 69 3.28 13.24 11.93
C PRO A 69 1.84 13.71 12.12
N SER A 70 1.51 14.93 11.69
CA SER A 70 0.14 15.47 11.74
C SER A 70 -0.86 14.67 10.90
N ALA A 71 -0.43 14.05 9.80
CA ALA A 71 -1.27 13.18 8.98
C ALA A 71 -1.71 11.91 9.74
N LEU A 72 -0.91 11.50 10.74
CA LEU A 72 -1.15 10.30 11.55
C LEU A 72 -1.92 10.59 12.84
N ALA A 73 -2.13 11.87 13.17
CA ALA A 73 -2.74 12.29 14.44
C ALA A 73 -4.20 11.82 14.59
N ALA A 74 -4.91 11.62 13.47
CA ALA A 74 -6.29 11.13 13.46
C ALA A 74 -6.43 9.63 13.78
N PHE A 75 -5.33 8.89 13.87
CA PHE A 75 -5.32 7.44 14.07
C PHE A 75 -4.89 7.09 15.50
N PRO A 76 -5.83 6.71 16.38
CA PRO A 76 -5.56 6.46 17.79
C PRO A 76 -4.68 5.21 17.98
N ALA A 77 -3.77 5.27 18.96
CA ALA A 77 -2.85 4.18 19.25
C ALA A 77 -3.55 2.88 19.70
N GLN A 78 -4.75 2.99 20.26
CA GLN A 78 -5.56 1.83 20.66
C GLN A 78 -5.98 0.96 19.46
N SER A 79 -6.18 1.58 18.29
CA SER A 79 -6.59 0.88 17.06
C SER A 79 -5.42 0.67 16.09
N TYR A 80 -4.40 1.52 16.18
CA TYR A 80 -3.21 1.52 15.31
C TYR A 80 -1.97 1.66 16.20
N PRO A 81 -1.52 0.58 16.86
CA PRO A 81 -0.49 0.64 17.89
C PRO A 81 0.87 1.08 17.38
N THR A 82 1.19 0.84 16.11
CA THR A 82 2.46 1.25 15.49
C THR A 82 2.29 2.45 14.57
N ARG A 83 3.38 3.21 14.35
CA ARG A 83 3.38 4.29 13.36
C ARG A 83 3.18 3.77 11.93
N TYR A 84 3.66 2.56 11.65
CA TYR A 84 3.42 1.86 10.40
C TYR A 84 1.92 1.60 10.16
N GLU A 85 1.20 1.05 11.14
CA GLU A 85 -0.25 0.81 11.02
C GLU A 85 -1.05 2.09 10.85
N LYS A 86 -0.65 3.18 11.52
CA LYS A 86 -1.25 4.51 11.30
C LYS A 86 -1.03 4.99 9.87
N ALA A 87 0.17 4.78 9.32
CA ALA A 87 0.49 5.13 7.95
C ALA A 87 -0.31 4.30 6.93
N VAL A 88 -0.48 2.99 7.17
CA VAL A 88 -1.35 2.12 6.37
C VAL A 88 -2.80 2.60 6.42
N ALA A 89 -3.30 2.94 7.61
CA ALA A 89 -4.65 3.46 7.78
C ALA A 89 -4.85 4.80 7.03
N TRP A 90 -3.87 5.69 7.12
CA TRP A 90 -3.85 6.94 6.34
C TRP A 90 -3.83 6.69 4.83
N ALA A 91 -3.05 5.72 4.36
CA ALA A 91 -2.99 5.34 2.96
C ALA A 91 -4.37 4.86 2.42
N HIS A 92 -5.20 4.27 3.30
CA HIS A 92 -6.57 3.89 2.97
C HIS A 92 -7.58 5.06 2.95
N THR A 93 -7.30 6.18 3.62
CA THR A 93 -8.23 7.33 3.66
C THR A 93 -8.07 8.31 2.52
N ARG A 94 -6.97 8.24 1.75
CA ARG A 94 -6.70 9.16 0.64
C ARG A 94 -7.75 9.16 -0.47
N ARG A 95 -8.55 8.08 -0.58
CA ARG A 95 -9.74 8.06 -1.45
C ARG A 95 -10.76 9.16 -1.13
N SER A 96 -10.86 9.60 0.14
CA SER A 96 -11.88 10.55 0.59
C SER A 96 -11.45 12.03 0.53
N ALA A 97 -10.16 12.33 0.36
CA ALA A 97 -9.69 13.71 0.26
C ALA A 97 -9.99 14.33 -1.11
N GLU A 98 -9.97 13.52 -2.17
CA GLU A 98 -10.21 13.98 -3.53
C GLU A 98 -11.70 13.98 -3.91
N GLU A 99 -12.51 13.05 -3.38
CA GLU A 99 -13.97 13.12 -3.52
C GLU A 99 -14.55 14.39 -2.87
N LYS A 100 -13.97 14.86 -1.75
CA LYS A 100 -14.36 16.14 -1.13
C LYS A 100 -13.81 17.37 -1.85
N GLY A 101 -12.79 17.23 -2.70
CA GLY A 101 -12.25 18.31 -3.52
C GLY A 101 -12.95 18.46 -4.88
N LYS A 102 -13.83 17.52 -5.25
CA LYS A 102 -14.56 17.51 -6.53
C LYS A 102 -16.02 17.97 -6.39
N GLU A 103 -16.51 18.18 -5.17
CA GLU A 103 -17.79 18.85 -4.92
C GLU A 103 -17.57 20.38 -4.95
N GLN A 104 -17.93 20.96 -6.10
CA GLN A 104 -18.13 22.38 -6.45
C GLN A 104 -16.95 23.18 -7.04
N PRO A 105 -17.17 23.91 -8.17
CA PRO A 105 -18.34 24.78 -8.36
C PRO A 105 -19.16 24.58 -9.64
N ARG A 106 -20.49 24.62 -9.50
CA ARG A 106 -21.36 25.59 -10.18
C ARG A 106 -22.53 25.95 -9.28
#